data_AF-A0A067GGR2-F1
#
_entry.id   AF-A0A067GGR2-F1
#
_cell.length_a   1.000
_cell.length_b   1.000
_cell.length_c   1.000
_cell.angle_alpha   90.00
_cell.angle_beta   90.00
_cell.angle_gamma   90.00
#
_symmetry.space_group_name_H-M   'P 1'
#
loop_
_entity.id
_entity.type
_entity.pdbx_description
1 polymer ?
#
loop_
_entity_poly.entity_id
_entity_poly.type
_entity_poly.pdbx_seq_one_letter_code
_entity_poly.pdbx_strand_id
1 'polypeptide(L)'
;MPKTRQQNQNSLYLSPVITIVIISILSPLSLAAQPSKFRRAPRFVGKLPHLTEPPQRQQRQQQQQYRYETRYFEQRLDHFSFADLPTFSQRYLINTDHWVGPNRLGPIFLYCGNEGDIEWFAVNSGFVWDIAPRFGAMLVFPEHRYYGESMPYGSTEVAYQNATTLSYLTAEQALADFAVFITNLKQNLSAEASPVVLFGGSYGGMLAAWMRLKYPHIAIGALASSAPILQFEDIVPPETFYNIVSSDFKRESASCFNTIKESWGELVSVGQKENGLLELTKTFHLCRELNSTEDLADWLESAYSYLAMVDYPYPSDFMMPLPGYPIREVCKKIDNAPDATSILERIFEGVSVYYNYTGNVDCFQLDDDPHGLDGWNWQV
;
A
#
# COMPACT_ATOMS: atom_id res chain seq x y z
N MET A 1 58.76 8.99 -58.30
CA MET A 1 58.57 9.63 -56.98
C MET A 1 58.15 8.58 -55.95
N PRO A 2 59.15 7.96 -55.30
CA PRO A 2 59.08 7.63 -53.88
C PRO A 2 60.43 7.95 -53.18
N LYS A 3 60.48 8.08 -51.84
CA LYS A 3 61.63 7.68 -51.00
C LYS A 3 61.40 7.87 -49.50
N THR A 4 62.04 6.95 -48.79
CA THR A 4 62.12 6.59 -47.37
C THR A 4 63.30 7.28 -46.64
N ARG A 5 63.36 7.10 -45.30
CA ARG A 5 64.52 7.24 -44.35
C ARG A 5 64.96 8.69 -43.98
N GLN A 6 65.51 9.02 -42.79
CA GLN A 6 66.04 8.28 -41.63
C GLN A 6 66.22 9.19 -40.39
N GLN A 7 66.15 8.55 -39.22
CA GLN A 7 66.71 8.80 -37.86
C GLN A 7 67.90 9.75 -37.59
N ASN A 8 67.91 10.19 -36.31
CA ASN A 8 69.01 10.31 -35.31
C ASN A 8 69.55 11.69 -34.89
N GLN A 9 69.44 11.98 -33.58
CA GLN A 9 70.60 12.22 -32.70
C GLN A 9 70.24 12.10 -31.19
N ASN A 10 71.15 11.44 -30.44
CA ASN A 10 71.17 11.13 -29.00
C ASN A 10 71.85 12.23 -28.16
N SER A 11 71.73 12.15 -26.81
CA SER A 11 72.73 12.48 -25.74
C SER A 11 72.15 13.39 -24.62
N LEU A 12 72.28 13.20 -23.29
CA LEU A 12 72.95 12.24 -22.39
C LEU A 12 72.45 12.50 -20.92
N TYR A 13 72.11 11.44 -20.15
CA TYR A 13 72.45 11.11 -18.72
C TYR A 13 71.78 11.90 -17.55
N LEU A 14 71.50 11.39 -16.33
CA LEU A 14 72.10 10.33 -15.48
C LEU A 14 71.16 9.95 -14.26
N SER A 15 70.94 8.64 -14.05
CA SER A 15 70.71 7.79 -12.84
C SER A 15 69.82 8.15 -11.60
N PRO A 16 69.24 7.14 -10.89
CA PRO A 16 68.24 7.28 -9.83
C PRO A 16 68.79 7.10 -8.39
N VAL A 17 68.06 7.60 -7.39
CA VAL A 17 68.31 7.38 -5.96
C VAL A 17 67.31 6.37 -5.40
N ILE A 18 67.87 5.29 -4.84
CA ILE A 18 67.20 4.31 -4.00
C ILE A 18 67.04 4.91 -2.60
N THR A 19 65.85 4.87 -2.01
CA THR A 19 65.71 5.02 -0.55
C THR A 19 64.66 4.04 -0.05
N ILE A 20 65.14 3.11 0.76
CA ILE A 20 64.41 2.15 1.57
C ILE A 20 63.68 2.94 2.67
N VAL A 21 62.37 2.74 2.82
CA VAL A 21 61.63 3.18 4.01
C VAL A 21 60.98 1.98 4.66
N ILE A 22 61.41 1.75 5.89
CA ILE A 22 61.02 0.70 6.82
C ILE A 22 59.65 1.03 7.43
N ILE A 23 58.83 -0.01 7.51
CA ILE A 23 57.52 -0.10 8.14
C ILE A 23 57.60 0.40 9.60
N SER A 24 56.78 1.40 9.94
CA SER A 24 56.48 1.79 11.32
C SER A 24 54.98 1.81 11.49
N ILE A 25 54.49 0.87 12.30
CA ILE A 25 53.09 0.65 12.67
C ILE A 25 52.67 1.77 13.62
N LEU A 26 51.73 2.63 13.21
CA LEU A 26 50.95 3.49 14.10
C LEU A 26 49.52 3.57 13.56
N SER A 27 48.64 2.81 14.20
CA SER A 27 47.19 2.81 13.98
C SER A 27 46.56 4.12 14.44
N PRO A 28 45.70 4.77 13.66
CA PRO A 28 44.62 5.56 14.21
C PRO A 28 43.38 4.68 14.34
N LEU A 29 42.89 4.47 15.57
CA LEU A 29 41.53 4.01 15.82
C LEU A 29 40.56 5.01 15.17
N SER A 30 40.08 4.68 13.97
CA SER A 30 38.82 5.23 13.47
C SER A 30 37.72 4.34 14.01
N LEU A 31 36.92 4.85 14.94
CA LEU A 31 35.59 4.29 15.22
C LEU A 31 34.79 4.40 13.91
N ALA A 32 34.81 3.33 13.13
CA ALA A 32 33.82 3.12 12.10
C ALA A 32 32.49 2.91 12.83
N ALA A 33 31.65 3.95 12.86
CA ALA A 33 30.25 3.81 13.19
C ALA A 33 29.68 2.76 12.23
N GLN A 34 29.25 1.62 12.78
CA GLN A 34 28.57 0.60 11.99
C GLN A 34 27.31 1.23 11.37
N PRO A 35 27.06 1.04 10.06
CA PRO A 35 25.78 1.44 9.51
C PRO A 35 24.70 0.59 10.19
N SER A 36 23.76 1.27 10.84
CA SER A 36 22.57 0.65 11.42
C SER A 36 21.87 -0.19 10.35
N LYS A 37 21.81 -1.50 10.58
CA LYS A 37 20.96 -2.40 9.80
C LYS A 37 19.50 -2.12 10.15
N PHE A 38 18.93 -1.08 9.57
CA PHE A 38 17.49 -0.91 9.47
C PHE A 38 17.17 -0.59 8.01
N ARG A 39 16.91 -1.65 7.26
CA ARG A 39 16.19 -1.59 5.98
C ARG A 39 15.16 -2.71 6.06
N ARG A 40 13.95 -2.35 6.48
CA ARG A 40 12.76 -3.17 6.26
C ARG A 40 11.79 -2.32 5.47
N ALA A 41 11.19 -2.93 4.44
CA ALA A 41 9.95 -2.45 3.88
C ALA A 41 8.88 -2.44 4.99
N PRO A 42 7.83 -1.61 4.91
CA PRO A 42 6.71 -1.65 5.84
C PRO A 42 6.21 -3.10 5.93
N ARG A 43 6.29 -3.68 7.13
CA ARG A 43 5.72 -5.00 7.41
C ARG A 43 4.35 -4.76 8.01
N PHE A 44 3.30 -5.15 7.28
CA PHE A 44 2.01 -5.39 7.93
C PHE A 44 2.16 -6.66 8.76
N VAL A 45 2.22 -6.50 10.07
CA VAL A 45 2.42 -7.60 11.01
C VAL A 45 1.17 -8.48 10.98
N GLY A 46 1.24 -9.60 10.26
CA GLY A 46 0.19 -10.61 10.22
C GLY A 46 0.58 -11.86 11.01
N LYS A 47 -0.23 -12.22 12.02
CA LYS A 47 -0.45 -13.59 12.50
C LYS A 47 -1.85 -13.75 13.14
N LEU A 48 -2.67 -14.62 12.57
CA LEU A 48 -3.97 -15.07 13.12
C LEU A 48 -3.82 -15.93 14.40
N PRO A 49 -4.82 -15.86 15.30
CA PRO A 49 -5.90 -16.86 15.22
C PRO A 49 -7.30 -16.24 15.10
N HIS A 50 -8.11 -16.94 14.30
CA HIS A 50 -9.52 -16.70 13.98
C HIS A 50 -10.39 -16.50 15.24
N LEU A 51 -11.08 -15.36 15.35
CA LEU A 51 -12.22 -15.20 16.26
C LEU A 51 -13.32 -14.35 15.59
N THR A 52 -14.46 -15.02 15.41
CA THR A 52 -15.84 -14.52 15.18
C THR A 52 -16.03 -13.06 14.75
N GLU A 53 -16.57 -12.90 13.53
CA GLU A 53 -17.19 -11.67 13.04
C GLU A 53 -18.09 -11.03 14.12
N PRO A 54 -17.87 -9.76 14.50
CA PRO A 54 -18.89 -9.00 15.20
C PRO A 54 -20.05 -8.70 14.23
N PRO A 55 -21.29 -8.53 14.73
CA PRO A 55 -22.46 -8.33 13.87
C PRO A 55 -22.42 -6.93 13.22
N GLN A 56 -21.74 -6.79 12.08
CA GLN A 56 -21.60 -5.55 11.30
C GLN A 56 -22.89 -5.07 10.60
N ARG A 57 -24.06 -5.63 10.93
CA ARG A 57 -25.31 -5.34 10.19
C ARG A 57 -26.01 -4.02 10.53
N GLN A 58 -25.60 -3.26 11.54
CA GLN A 58 -26.43 -2.16 12.07
C GLN A 58 -25.89 -0.72 11.97
N GLN A 59 -24.73 -0.47 11.36
CA GLN A 59 -24.23 0.91 11.18
C GLN A 59 -24.05 1.36 9.71
N ARG A 60 -24.88 0.85 8.79
CA ARG A 60 -25.04 1.48 7.46
C ARG A 60 -25.90 2.75 7.59
N GLN A 61 -25.36 3.82 8.18
CA GLN A 61 -25.98 5.14 8.13
C GLN A 61 -25.43 5.94 6.94
N GLN A 62 -26.25 6.05 5.89
CA GLN A 62 -26.24 7.12 4.87
C GLN A 62 -24.98 7.32 3.99
N GLN A 63 -24.27 6.26 3.61
CA GLN A 63 -23.47 6.34 2.39
C GLN A 63 -24.38 6.20 1.16
N GLN A 64 -24.15 7.05 0.16
CA GLN A 64 -24.86 7.05 -1.11
C GLN A 64 -24.74 5.65 -1.72
N GLN A 65 -25.80 4.84 -1.63
CA GLN A 65 -25.74 3.44 -2.04
C GLN A 65 -25.70 3.40 -3.56
N TYR A 66 -24.50 3.33 -4.14
CA TYR A 66 -24.35 3.05 -5.55
C TYR A 66 -25.09 1.76 -5.87
N ARG A 67 -25.89 1.79 -6.94
CA ARG A 67 -26.63 0.62 -7.38
C ARG A 67 -25.73 -0.19 -8.29
N TYR A 68 -25.53 -1.47 -7.99
CA TYR A 68 -24.86 -2.40 -8.88
C TYR A 68 -25.45 -3.81 -8.69
N GLU A 69 -25.20 -4.67 -9.68
CA GLU A 69 -25.41 -6.10 -9.55
C GLU A 69 -24.07 -6.77 -9.27
N THR A 70 -24.04 -7.67 -8.29
CA THR A 70 -22.91 -8.56 -8.05
C THR A 70 -23.06 -9.79 -8.94
N ARG A 71 -22.02 -10.10 -9.71
CA ARG A 71 -21.97 -11.24 -10.62
C ARG A 71 -20.62 -11.93 -10.50
N TYR A 72 -20.51 -13.09 -11.13
CA TYR A 72 -19.30 -13.89 -11.12
C TYR A 72 -18.93 -14.33 -12.53
N PHE A 73 -17.62 -14.43 -12.76
CA PHE A 73 -17.02 -14.88 -14.00
C PHE A 73 -16.14 -16.10 -13.71
N GLU A 74 -16.35 -17.20 -14.44
CA GLU A 74 -15.50 -18.38 -14.35
C GLU A 74 -14.13 -18.07 -14.97
N GLN A 75 -13.13 -17.93 -14.10
CA GLN A 75 -11.78 -17.50 -14.44
C GLN A 75 -10.80 -18.66 -14.40
N ARG A 76 -9.77 -18.61 -15.25
CA ARG A 76 -8.67 -19.59 -15.22
C ARG A 76 -7.79 -19.37 -14.00
N LEU A 77 -7.41 -20.46 -13.34
CA LEU A 77 -6.43 -20.38 -12.25
C LEU A 77 -5.08 -19.85 -12.74
N ASP A 78 -4.60 -20.37 -13.88
CA ASP A 78 -3.31 -20.02 -14.46
C ASP A 78 -3.44 -19.65 -15.94
N HIS A 79 -3.05 -18.42 -16.29
CA HIS A 79 -3.03 -17.94 -17.67
C HIS A 79 -1.72 -18.21 -18.39
N PHE A 80 -0.66 -18.59 -17.67
CA PHE A 80 0.70 -18.75 -18.20
C PHE A 80 1.15 -20.21 -18.28
N SER A 81 0.26 -21.14 -17.95
CA SER A 81 0.42 -22.57 -18.16
C SER A 81 -0.69 -23.13 -19.05
N PHE A 82 -0.37 -24.20 -19.76
CA PHE A 82 -1.34 -25.00 -20.52
C PHE A 82 -1.79 -26.25 -19.75
N ALA A 83 -1.38 -26.38 -18.48
CA ALA A 83 -1.85 -27.45 -17.62
C ALA A 83 -3.37 -27.39 -17.45
N ASP A 84 -4.00 -28.56 -17.39
CA ASP A 84 -5.43 -28.68 -17.13
C ASP A 84 -5.68 -28.44 -15.63
N LEU A 85 -5.88 -27.17 -15.29
CA LEU A 85 -6.10 -26.69 -13.94
C LEU A 85 -7.55 -26.23 -13.75
N PRO A 86 -8.10 -26.30 -12.52
CA PRO A 86 -9.47 -25.87 -12.26
C PRO A 86 -9.66 -24.37 -12.54
N THR A 87 -10.90 -23.97 -12.79
CA THR A 87 -11.32 -22.56 -12.77
C THR A 87 -11.66 -22.12 -11.35
N PHE A 88 -11.82 -20.82 -11.17
CA PHE A 88 -12.38 -20.23 -9.95
C PHE A 88 -13.37 -19.12 -10.30
N SER A 89 -14.27 -18.84 -9.38
CA SER A 89 -15.29 -17.80 -9.53
C SER A 89 -14.70 -16.43 -9.18
N GLN A 90 -14.52 -15.55 -10.16
CA GLN A 90 -14.08 -14.17 -9.95
C GLN A 90 -15.31 -13.26 -9.81
N ARG A 91 -15.46 -12.61 -8.66
CA ARG A 91 -16.53 -11.64 -8.39
C ARG A 91 -16.32 -10.36 -9.20
N TYR A 92 -17.39 -9.76 -9.67
CA TYR A 92 -17.37 -8.41 -10.22
C TYR A 92 -18.70 -7.69 -9.97
N LEU A 93 -18.63 -6.38 -9.85
CA LEU A 93 -19.81 -5.51 -9.76
C LEU A 93 -20.07 -4.88 -11.11
N ILE A 94 -21.33 -4.76 -11.51
CA ILE A 94 -21.73 -4.14 -12.77
C ILE A 94 -22.90 -3.18 -12.59
N ASN A 95 -22.81 -2.00 -13.20
CA ASN A 95 -23.93 -1.08 -13.35
C ASN A 95 -24.09 -0.68 -14.83
N THR A 96 -25.31 -0.83 -15.34
CA THR A 96 -25.68 -0.50 -16.72
C THR A 96 -26.73 0.61 -16.82
N ASP A 97 -27.11 1.24 -15.70
CA ASP A 97 -28.24 2.19 -15.66
C ASP A 97 -28.07 3.37 -16.62
N HIS A 98 -26.82 3.78 -16.86
CA HIS A 98 -26.47 4.89 -17.74
C HIS A 98 -25.83 4.47 -19.07
N TRP A 99 -25.67 3.16 -19.31
CA TRP A 99 -24.96 2.69 -20.49
C TRP A 99 -25.80 2.89 -21.75
N VAL A 100 -25.27 3.60 -22.74
CA VAL A 100 -25.98 3.88 -24.01
C VAL A 100 -25.99 2.70 -24.98
N GLY A 101 -25.40 1.57 -24.57
CA GLY A 101 -25.38 0.32 -25.30
C GLY A 101 -24.34 0.26 -26.44
N PRO A 102 -24.17 -0.93 -27.04
CA PRO A 102 -23.12 -1.20 -28.02
C PRO A 102 -23.36 -0.47 -29.35
N ASN A 103 -24.62 -0.28 -29.75
CA ASN A 103 -24.98 0.41 -31.00
C ASN A 103 -24.53 1.88 -31.05
N ARG A 104 -24.27 2.47 -29.88
CA ARG A 104 -23.75 3.84 -29.73
C ARG A 104 -22.30 3.88 -29.27
N LEU A 105 -21.63 2.72 -29.28
CA LEU A 105 -20.26 2.55 -28.76
C LEU A 105 -20.14 3.04 -27.32
N GLY A 106 -21.14 2.76 -26.48
CA GLY A 106 -21.15 3.20 -25.09
C GLY A 106 -19.91 2.68 -24.35
N PRO A 107 -19.09 3.55 -23.72
CA PRO A 107 -17.85 3.15 -23.09
C PRO A 107 -18.07 2.20 -21.92
N ILE A 108 -17.04 1.43 -21.60
CA ILE A 108 -16.94 0.63 -20.38
C ILE A 108 -15.89 1.30 -19.49
N PHE A 109 -16.30 1.77 -18.33
CA PHE A 109 -15.39 2.20 -17.28
C PHE A 109 -15.13 1.02 -16.36
N LEU A 110 -13.88 0.56 -16.36
CA LEU A 110 -13.46 -0.57 -15.56
C LEU A 110 -12.52 -0.11 -14.45
N TYR A 111 -12.90 -0.36 -13.21
CA TYR A 111 -12.00 -0.17 -12.07
C TYR A 111 -11.16 -1.43 -11.89
N CYS A 112 -9.84 -1.33 -11.95
CA CYS A 112 -8.93 -2.43 -11.68
C CYS A 112 -8.90 -2.69 -10.17
N GLY A 113 -9.75 -3.63 -9.71
CA GLY A 113 -9.78 -4.08 -8.33
C GLY A 113 -8.39 -4.47 -7.84
N ASN A 114 -8.10 -4.17 -6.59
CA ASN A 114 -6.76 -4.27 -6.02
C ASN A 114 -6.79 -5.06 -4.70
N GLU A 115 -5.91 -4.74 -3.75
CA GLU A 115 -5.63 -5.49 -2.52
C GLU A 115 -6.75 -5.42 -1.47
N GLY A 116 -7.99 -5.80 -1.81
CA GLY A 116 -9.11 -5.80 -0.87
C GLY A 116 -10.45 -6.16 -1.49
N ASP A 117 -11.50 -6.06 -0.68
CA ASP A 117 -12.88 -6.29 -1.11
C ASP A 117 -13.32 -5.27 -2.18
N ILE A 118 -13.89 -5.76 -3.29
CA ILE A 118 -14.27 -4.90 -4.41
C ILE A 118 -15.42 -3.93 -4.10
N GLU A 119 -16.32 -4.25 -3.16
CA GLU A 119 -17.39 -3.35 -2.74
C GLU A 119 -16.81 -2.14 -2.00
N TRP A 120 -15.76 -2.33 -1.21
CA TRP A 120 -15.05 -1.25 -0.52
C TRP A 120 -14.45 -0.24 -1.51
N PHE A 121 -13.84 -0.70 -2.60
CA PHE A 121 -13.35 0.19 -3.65
C PHE A 121 -14.48 0.86 -4.43
N ALA A 122 -15.58 0.15 -4.68
CA ALA A 122 -16.73 0.68 -5.40
C ALA A 122 -17.37 1.87 -4.66
N VAL A 123 -17.58 1.76 -3.35
CA VAL A 123 -18.20 2.85 -2.56
C VAL A 123 -17.26 4.05 -2.35
N ASN A 124 -15.95 3.85 -2.41
CA ASN A 124 -14.96 4.92 -2.22
C ASN A 124 -14.45 5.55 -3.54
N SER A 125 -14.83 4.99 -4.70
CA SER A 125 -14.42 5.49 -6.02
C SER A 125 -15.51 6.35 -6.68
N GLY A 126 -16.11 7.28 -5.92
CA GLY A 126 -17.27 8.07 -6.34
C GLY A 126 -17.12 8.79 -7.68
N PHE A 127 -15.91 9.27 -7.98
CA PHE A 127 -15.61 9.93 -9.26
C PHE A 127 -15.99 9.08 -10.48
N VAL A 128 -15.76 7.76 -10.43
CA VAL A 128 -16.08 6.84 -11.54
C VAL A 128 -17.59 6.79 -11.78
N TRP A 129 -18.38 6.79 -10.70
CA TRP A 129 -19.84 6.83 -10.74
C TRP A 129 -20.36 8.18 -11.26
N ASP A 130 -19.81 9.28 -10.75
CA ASP A 130 -20.25 10.64 -11.09
C ASP A 130 -20.11 10.96 -12.58
N ILE A 131 -19.05 10.46 -13.21
CA ILE A 131 -18.79 10.73 -14.62
C ILE A 131 -19.53 9.77 -15.57
N ALA A 132 -19.94 8.58 -15.10
CA ALA A 132 -20.56 7.57 -15.95
C ALA A 132 -21.78 8.06 -16.75
N PRO A 133 -22.75 8.80 -16.15
CA PRO A 133 -23.90 9.34 -16.87
C PRO A 133 -23.50 10.27 -18.02
N ARG A 134 -22.47 11.10 -17.81
CA ARG A 134 -22.00 12.06 -18.81
C ARG A 134 -21.43 11.37 -20.04
N PHE A 135 -20.78 10.22 -19.86
CA PHE A 135 -20.18 9.44 -20.95
C PHE A 135 -21.11 8.37 -21.50
N GLY A 136 -22.27 8.13 -20.88
CA GLY A 136 -23.13 7.01 -21.22
C GLY A 136 -22.44 5.66 -20.97
N ALA A 137 -21.63 5.59 -19.91
CA ALA A 137 -20.74 4.47 -19.64
C ALA A 137 -21.42 3.36 -18.83
N MET A 138 -21.03 2.10 -19.10
CA MET A 138 -21.21 0.99 -18.18
C MET A 138 -20.10 1.01 -17.15
N LEU A 139 -20.42 0.72 -15.90
CA LEU A 139 -19.43 0.60 -14.84
C LEU A 139 -19.19 -0.87 -14.51
N VAL A 140 -17.93 -1.24 -14.37
CA VAL A 140 -17.53 -2.61 -14.04
C VAL A 140 -16.38 -2.57 -13.04
N PHE A 141 -16.51 -3.30 -11.93
CA PHE A 141 -15.50 -3.43 -10.89
C PHE A 141 -15.18 -4.92 -10.71
N PRO A 142 -14.29 -5.52 -11.52
CA PRO A 142 -13.80 -6.86 -11.27
C PRO A 142 -12.91 -6.89 -10.02
N GLU A 143 -13.15 -7.87 -9.17
CA GLU A 143 -12.35 -8.10 -7.98
C GLU A 143 -11.01 -8.76 -8.33
N HIS A 144 -9.98 -8.43 -7.58
CA HIS A 144 -8.65 -9.02 -7.75
C HIS A 144 -8.66 -10.47 -7.23
N ARG A 145 -7.99 -11.38 -7.93
CA ARG A 145 -7.78 -12.75 -7.44
C ARG A 145 -7.16 -12.75 -6.04
N TYR A 146 -7.57 -13.68 -5.19
CA TYR A 146 -7.17 -13.83 -3.77
C TYR A 146 -7.69 -12.76 -2.81
N TYR A 147 -8.53 -11.82 -3.26
CA TYR A 147 -9.15 -10.81 -2.39
C TYR A 147 -10.67 -10.93 -2.40
N GLY A 148 -11.31 -10.48 -1.32
CA GLY A 148 -12.76 -10.55 -1.14
C GLY A 148 -13.31 -11.97 -1.29
N GLU A 149 -14.23 -12.16 -2.23
CA GLU A 149 -14.83 -13.47 -2.54
C GLU A 149 -14.15 -14.18 -3.71
N SER A 150 -13.19 -13.53 -4.37
CA SER A 150 -12.52 -14.05 -5.57
C SER A 150 -11.34 -14.94 -5.21
N MET A 151 -11.64 -16.04 -4.52
CA MET A 151 -10.65 -16.96 -3.97
C MET A 151 -10.39 -18.15 -4.90
N PRO A 152 -9.16 -18.28 -5.47
CA PRO A 152 -8.73 -19.53 -6.05
C PRO A 152 -8.90 -20.68 -5.06
N TYR A 153 -9.26 -21.88 -5.56
CA TYR A 153 -9.57 -23.04 -4.70
C TYR A 153 -10.80 -22.88 -3.78
N GLY A 154 -11.56 -21.80 -3.91
CA GLY A 154 -12.89 -21.63 -3.32
C GLY A 154 -12.93 -21.13 -1.88
N SER A 155 -11.80 -21.06 -1.16
CA SER A 155 -11.77 -20.48 0.19
C SER A 155 -10.41 -19.89 0.54
N THR A 156 -10.41 -18.89 1.42
CA THR A 156 -9.19 -18.24 1.91
C THR A 156 -8.26 -19.24 2.58
N GLU A 157 -8.79 -20.18 3.37
CA GLU A 157 -7.99 -21.18 4.11
C GLU A 157 -7.16 -22.06 3.18
N VAL A 158 -7.70 -22.39 2.00
CA VAL A 158 -6.99 -23.20 1.01
C VAL A 158 -6.08 -22.32 0.15
N ALA A 159 -6.57 -21.16 -0.30
CA ALA A 159 -5.82 -20.24 -1.15
C ALA A 159 -4.52 -19.74 -0.49
N TYR A 160 -4.54 -19.55 0.83
CA TYR A 160 -3.44 -19.01 1.63
C TYR A 160 -2.65 -20.08 2.39
N GLN A 161 -2.89 -21.37 2.09
CA GLN A 161 -2.33 -22.46 2.87
C GLN A 161 -0.79 -22.53 2.80
N ASN A 162 -0.21 -22.26 1.63
CA ASN A 162 1.23 -22.40 1.38
C ASN A 162 1.67 -21.68 0.10
N ALA A 163 2.98 -21.61 -0.12
CA ALA A 163 3.58 -20.98 -1.30
C ALA A 163 3.09 -21.55 -2.65
N THR A 164 2.70 -22.83 -2.71
CA THR A 164 2.19 -23.44 -3.95
C THR A 164 0.81 -22.88 -4.30
N THR A 165 -0.08 -22.80 -3.31
CA THR A 165 -1.44 -22.24 -3.49
C THR A 165 -1.41 -20.74 -3.71
N LEU A 166 -0.46 -20.01 -3.11
CA LEU A 166 -0.25 -18.57 -3.33
C LEU A 166 0.52 -18.23 -4.61
N SER A 167 1.11 -19.21 -5.31
CA SER A 167 1.97 -18.95 -6.47
C SER A 167 1.25 -18.26 -7.65
N TYR A 168 -0.08 -18.30 -7.69
CA TYR A 168 -0.89 -17.63 -8.72
C TYR A 168 -1.35 -16.22 -8.31
N LEU A 169 -0.96 -15.74 -7.11
CA LEU A 169 -1.16 -14.36 -6.67
C LEU A 169 -0.04 -13.49 -7.23
N THR A 170 -0.16 -13.11 -8.50
CA THR A 170 0.77 -12.17 -9.16
C THR A 170 0.00 -11.10 -9.94
N ALA A 171 0.67 -9.96 -10.17
CA ALA A 171 0.09 -8.88 -10.96
C ALA A 171 -0.18 -9.33 -12.41
N GLU A 172 0.71 -10.12 -13.02
CA GLU A 172 0.53 -10.63 -14.39
C GLU A 172 -0.73 -11.49 -14.53
N GLN A 173 -0.98 -12.34 -13.54
CA GLN A 173 -2.18 -13.18 -13.52
C GLN A 173 -3.45 -12.34 -13.38
N ALA A 174 -3.44 -11.33 -12.50
CA ALA A 174 -4.56 -10.40 -12.34
C ALA A 174 -4.81 -9.55 -13.62
N LEU A 175 -3.75 -9.10 -14.29
CA LEU A 175 -3.88 -8.40 -15.57
C LEU A 175 -4.49 -9.31 -16.66
N ALA A 176 -4.06 -10.57 -16.70
CA ALA A 176 -4.63 -11.56 -17.62
C ALA A 176 -6.11 -11.86 -17.28
N ASP A 177 -6.48 -11.91 -15.99
CA ASP A 177 -7.88 -12.04 -15.56
C ASP A 177 -8.74 -10.93 -16.16
N PHE A 178 -8.32 -9.67 -15.97
CA PHE A 178 -9.03 -8.51 -16.50
C PHE A 178 -9.12 -8.56 -18.03
N ALA A 179 -8.05 -8.96 -18.72
CA ALA A 179 -8.03 -9.07 -20.18
C ALA A 179 -9.06 -10.07 -20.70
N VAL A 180 -9.09 -11.28 -20.12
CA VAL A 180 -10.02 -12.35 -20.50
C VAL A 180 -11.45 -11.97 -20.14
N PHE A 181 -11.66 -11.43 -18.94
CA PHE A 181 -12.96 -10.98 -18.45
C PHE A 181 -13.56 -9.89 -19.36
N ILE A 182 -12.80 -8.82 -19.66
CA ILE A 182 -13.26 -7.72 -20.52
C ILE A 182 -13.63 -8.25 -21.91
N THR A 183 -12.80 -9.13 -22.47
CA THR A 183 -13.03 -9.70 -23.80
C THR A 183 -14.34 -10.50 -23.82
N ASN A 184 -14.57 -11.35 -22.83
CA ASN A 184 -15.79 -12.15 -22.74
C ASN A 184 -17.03 -11.28 -22.46
N LEU A 185 -16.91 -10.31 -21.55
CA LEU A 185 -18.00 -9.37 -21.24
C LEU A 185 -18.44 -8.62 -22.50
N LYS A 186 -17.48 -8.11 -23.29
CA LYS A 186 -17.79 -7.41 -24.54
C LYS A 186 -18.48 -8.32 -25.55
N GLN A 187 -18.05 -9.57 -25.70
CA GLN A 187 -18.70 -10.53 -26.60
C GLN A 187 -20.14 -10.83 -26.17
N ASN A 188 -20.37 -11.12 -24.89
CA ASN A 188 -21.69 -11.43 -24.36
C ASN A 188 -22.69 -10.27 -24.53
N LEU A 189 -22.19 -9.04 -24.54
CA LEU A 189 -23.00 -7.83 -24.71
C LEU A 189 -23.02 -7.30 -26.16
N SER A 190 -22.43 -8.02 -27.13
CA SER A 190 -22.24 -7.54 -28.51
C SER A 190 -21.60 -6.14 -28.58
N ALA A 191 -20.66 -5.89 -27.67
CA ALA A 191 -20.03 -4.61 -27.39
C ALA A 191 -18.53 -4.60 -27.76
N GLU A 192 -18.09 -5.45 -28.68
CA GLU A 192 -16.68 -5.62 -29.08
C GLU A 192 -16.03 -4.31 -29.54
N ALA A 193 -16.80 -3.42 -30.18
CA ALA A 193 -16.34 -2.11 -30.62
C ALA A 193 -16.37 -1.02 -29.52
N SER A 194 -16.98 -1.31 -28.36
CA SER A 194 -17.10 -0.32 -27.27
C SER A 194 -15.73 -0.04 -26.64
N PRO A 195 -15.35 1.23 -26.43
CA PRO A 195 -14.07 1.58 -25.83
C PRO A 195 -14.07 1.24 -24.33
N VAL A 196 -12.91 0.81 -23.83
CA VAL A 196 -12.71 0.55 -22.39
C VAL A 196 -11.74 1.58 -21.83
N VAL A 197 -12.10 2.24 -20.73
CA VAL A 197 -11.22 3.14 -19.97
C VAL A 197 -11.01 2.54 -18.59
N LEU A 198 -9.76 2.41 -18.20
CA LEU A 198 -9.36 1.80 -16.93
C LEU A 198 -9.23 2.87 -15.85
N PHE A 199 -9.60 2.51 -14.63
CA PHE A 199 -9.49 3.34 -13.43
C PHE A 199 -8.83 2.52 -12.33
N GLY A 200 -8.08 3.17 -11.45
CA GLY A 200 -7.57 2.51 -10.25
C GLY A 200 -6.83 3.49 -9.34
N GLY A 201 -6.92 3.25 -8.03
CA GLY A 201 -6.15 3.93 -7.00
C GLY A 201 -5.06 3.02 -6.43
N SER A 202 -3.96 3.58 -5.90
CA SER A 202 -2.89 2.79 -5.26
C SER A 202 -2.34 1.69 -6.20
N TYR A 203 -2.21 0.45 -5.74
CA TYR A 203 -1.86 -0.71 -6.57
C TYR A 203 -2.89 -0.94 -7.69
N GLY A 204 -4.18 -0.66 -7.50
CA GLY A 204 -5.17 -0.64 -8.57
C GLY A 204 -4.82 0.34 -9.69
N GLY A 205 -4.23 1.48 -9.34
CA GLY A 205 -3.70 2.45 -10.31
C GLY A 205 -2.48 1.91 -11.07
N MET A 206 -1.62 1.15 -10.39
CA MET A 206 -0.50 0.44 -11.03
C MET A 206 -1.02 -0.60 -12.01
N LEU A 207 -2.02 -1.40 -11.61
CA LEU A 207 -2.71 -2.36 -12.48
C LEU A 207 -3.35 -1.67 -13.68
N ALA A 208 -4.05 -0.54 -13.50
CA ALA A 208 -4.64 0.21 -14.61
C ALA A 208 -3.57 0.71 -15.61
N ALA A 209 -2.46 1.24 -15.11
CA ALA A 209 -1.33 1.68 -15.94
C ALA A 209 -0.69 0.49 -16.69
N TRP A 210 -0.38 -0.60 -16.00
CA TRP A 210 0.24 -1.79 -16.59
C TRP A 210 -0.68 -2.49 -17.56
N MET A 211 -1.98 -2.57 -17.29
CA MET A 211 -2.99 -3.09 -18.20
C MET A 211 -3.02 -2.29 -19.50
N ARG A 212 -2.99 -0.95 -19.43
CA ARG A 212 -2.91 -0.11 -20.64
C ARG A 212 -1.60 -0.33 -21.41
N LEU A 213 -0.49 -0.55 -20.73
CA LEU A 213 0.82 -0.81 -21.36
C LEU A 213 0.90 -2.19 -22.03
N LYS A 214 0.39 -3.23 -21.37
CA LYS A 214 0.50 -4.64 -21.81
C LYS A 214 -0.64 -5.08 -22.72
N TYR A 215 -1.84 -4.55 -22.51
CA TYR A 215 -3.05 -4.87 -23.27
C TYR A 215 -3.67 -3.62 -23.92
N PRO A 216 -2.93 -2.83 -24.73
CA PRO A 216 -3.43 -1.60 -25.34
C PRO A 216 -4.53 -1.84 -26.39
N HIS A 217 -4.70 -3.10 -26.83
CA HIS A 217 -5.78 -3.54 -27.72
C HIS A 217 -7.10 -3.80 -26.98
N ILE A 218 -7.08 -3.90 -25.64
CA ILE A 218 -8.28 -4.12 -24.81
C ILE A 218 -8.86 -2.79 -24.31
N ALA A 219 -8.01 -1.90 -23.80
CA ALA A 219 -8.42 -0.62 -23.23
C ALA A 219 -7.73 0.55 -23.89
N ILE A 220 -8.46 1.64 -24.17
CA ILE A 220 -7.97 2.81 -24.92
C ILE A 220 -7.20 3.82 -24.06
N GLY A 221 -7.36 3.76 -22.74
CA GLY A 221 -6.71 4.67 -21.79
C GLY A 221 -6.87 4.18 -20.35
N ALA A 222 -6.10 4.80 -19.45
CA ALA A 222 -6.14 4.52 -18.02
C ALA A 222 -6.01 5.82 -17.21
N LEU A 223 -6.79 5.94 -16.15
CA LEU A 223 -6.59 6.90 -15.06
C LEU A 223 -5.97 6.16 -13.88
N ALA A 224 -4.64 6.27 -13.75
CA ALA A 224 -3.86 5.68 -12.66
C ALA A 224 -3.69 6.71 -11.53
N SER A 225 -4.59 6.69 -10.55
CA SER A 225 -4.62 7.67 -9.47
C SER A 225 -3.68 7.25 -8.33
N SER A 226 -2.76 8.14 -7.94
CA SER A 226 -1.80 7.90 -6.84
C SER A 226 -1.08 6.55 -6.94
N ALA A 227 -0.71 6.14 -8.17
CA ALA A 227 -0.07 4.86 -8.44
C ALA A 227 1.46 4.95 -8.26
N PRO A 228 2.06 4.27 -7.27
CA PRO A 228 3.50 4.37 -6.99
C PRO A 228 4.34 3.49 -7.94
N ILE A 229 4.16 3.63 -9.26
CA ILE A 229 4.85 2.82 -10.29
C ILE A 229 6.38 2.96 -10.31
N LEU A 230 6.93 3.96 -9.61
CA LEU A 230 8.37 4.21 -9.48
C LEU A 230 8.94 3.74 -8.13
N GLN A 231 8.12 3.22 -7.21
CA GLN A 231 8.53 2.80 -5.88
C GLN A 231 9.18 1.41 -5.89
N PHE A 232 10.17 1.21 -6.74
CA PHE A 232 10.86 -0.06 -6.94
C PHE A 232 12.37 0.12 -6.95
N GLU A 233 13.07 -0.89 -6.45
CA GLU A 233 14.53 -1.04 -6.51
C GLU A 233 15.27 0.23 -6.04
N ASP A 234 16.06 0.85 -6.92
CA ASP A 234 16.84 2.06 -6.69
C ASP A 234 16.32 3.27 -7.49
N ILE A 235 15.10 3.20 -8.04
CA ILE A 235 14.49 4.29 -8.82
C ILE A 235 14.22 5.52 -7.94
N VAL A 236 13.79 5.29 -6.70
CA VAL A 236 13.55 6.33 -5.70
C VAL A 236 14.21 5.95 -4.36
N PRO A 237 14.68 6.93 -3.56
CA PRO A 237 15.25 6.62 -2.24
C PRO A 237 14.23 5.92 -1.32
N PRO A 238 14.63 4.88 -0.57
CA PRO A 238 13.71 4.10 0.27
C PRO A 238 13.04 4.93 1.39
N GLU A 239 13.69 5.99 1.86
CA GLU A 239 13.18 6.90 2.87
C GLU A 239 12.11 7.87 2.35
N THR A 240 11.87 7.94 1.04
CA THR A 240 11.02 8.97 0.42
C THR A 240 9.62 8.99 1.02
N PHE A 241 8.99 7.83 1.19
CA PHE A 241 7.65 7.72 1.77
C PHE A 241 7.61 8.31 3.19
N TYR A 242 8.48 7.85 4.08
CA TYR A 242 8.51 8.30 5.48
C TYR A 242 8.95 9.76 5.65
N ASN A 243 9.77 10.28 4.74
CA ASN A 243 10.10 11.70 4.70
C ASN A 243 8.87 12.56 4.33
N ILE A 244 8.02 12.09 3.43
CA ILE A 244 6.76 12.77 3.08
C ILE A 244 5.80 12.72 4.27
N VAL A 245 5.57 11.54 4.86
CA VAL A 245 4.75 11.39 6.09
C VAL A 245 5.22 12.35 7.17
N SER A 246 6.52 12.35 7.47
CA SER A 246 7.14 13.27 8.44
C SER A 246 6.89 14.75 8.10
N SER A 247 6.92 15.09 6.82
CA SER A 247 6.72 16.46 6.33
C SER A 247 5.26 16.92 6.45
N ASP A 248 4.30 16.00 6.34
CA ASP A 248 2.88 16.32 6.49
C ASP A 248 2.56 16.74 7.93
N PHE A 249 3.01 15.97 8.93
CA PHE A 249 2.90 16.34 10.34
C PHE A 249 3.64 17.64 10.66
N LYS A 250 4.85 17.82 10.11
CA LYS A 250 5.64 19.03 10.32
C LYS A 250 4.98 20.28 9.72
N ARG A 251 4.27 20.13 8.61
CA ARG A 251 3.53 21.22 7.95
C ARG A 251 2.34 21.67 8.79
N GLU A 252 1.68 20.74 9.47
CA GLU A 252 0.58 21.06 10.40
C GLU A 252 1.10 21.69 11.70
N SER A 253 2.10 21.09 12.36
CA SER A 253 2.73 21.67 13.54
C SER A 253 4.16 21.17 13.77
N ALA A 254 5.09 22.12 13.89
CA ALA A 254 6.48 21.83 14.24
C ALA A 254 6.63 21.26 15.67
N SER A 255 5.75 21.67 16.60
CA SER A 255 5.72 21.16 17.98
C SER A 255 5.32 19.70 17.98
N CYS A 256 4.15 19.39 17.40
CA CYS A 256 3.65 18.03 17.17
C CYS A 256 4.71 17.12 16.52
N PHE A 257 5.32 17.56 15.42
CA PHE A 257 6.39 16.81 14.76
C PHE A 257 7.58 16.51 15.69
N ASN A 258 8.04 17.49 16.46
CA ASN A 258 9.15 17.29 17.39
C ASN A 258 8.76 16.34 18.54
N THR A 259 7.53 16.43 19.05
CA THR A 259 7.03 15.49 20.07
C THR A 259 6.98 14.05 19.54
N ILE A 260 6.48 13.83 18.32
CA ILE A 260 6.50 12.51 17.65
C ILE A 260 7.95 12.04 17.46
N LYS A 261 8.85 12.92 17.04
CA LYS A 261 10.26 12.57 16.84
C LYS A 261 10.94 12.16 18.16
N GLU A 262 10.66 12.86 19.25
CA GLU A 262 11.21 12.59 20.58
C GLU A 262 10.63 11.32 21.20
N SER A 263 9.36 11.00 20.91
CA SER A 263 8.67 9.85 21.51
C SER A 263 9.31 8.50 21.17
N TRP A 264 9.98 8.38 20.02
CA TRP A 264 10.69 7.14 19.66
C TRP A 264 11.81 6.82 20.65
N GLY A 265 12.55 7.82 21.12
CA GLY A 265 13.58 7.65 22.14
C GLY A 265 12.97 7.32 23.50
N GLU A 266 11.87 7.98 23.86
CA GLU A 266 11.16 7.76 25.12
C GLU A 266 10.58 6.34 25.20
N LEU A 267 9.99 5.85 24.11
CA LEU A 267 9.44 4.49 24.02
C LEU A 267 10.51 3.43 24.31
N VAL A 268 11.70 3.56 23.72
CA VAL A 268 12.83 2.67 23.99
C VAL A 268 13.31 2.81 25.43
N SER A 269 13.40 4.03 25.95
CA SER A 269 13.86 4.27 27.33
C SER A 269 12.92 3.66 28.36
N VAL A 270 11.59 3.84 28.20
CA VAL A 270 10.59 3.25 29.09
C VAL A 270 10.60 1.73 28.96
N GLY A 271 10.65 1.18 27.76
CA GLY A 271 10.65 -0.28 27.54
C GLY A 271 11.84 -1.02 28.14
N GLN A 272 12.97 -0.33 28.39
CA GLN A 272 14.16 -0.90 29.04
C GLN A 272 14.08 -0.90 30.58
N LYS A 273 13.10 -0.23 31.18
CA LYS A 273 12.90 -0.21 32.64
C LYS A 273 12.32 -1.55 33.12
N GLU A 274 12.49 -1.82 34.41
CA GLU A 274 11.79 -2.93 35.06
C GLU A 274 10.27 -2.70 34.95
N ASN A 275 9.55 -3.69 34.40
CA ASN A 275 8.12 -3.60 34.06
C ASN A 275 7.76 -2.54 33.00
N GLY A 276 8.73 -2.06 32.21
CA GLY A 276 8.53 -1.02 31.20
C GLY A 276 7.54 -1.39 30.10
N LEU A 277 7.54 -2.64 29.63
CA LEU A 277 6.56 -3.12 28.64
C LEU A 277 5.13 -3.14 29.21
N LEU A 278 4.98 -3.48 30.49
CA LEU A 278 3.68 -3.42 31.18
C LEU A 278 3.22 -1.97 31.39
N GLU A 279 4.14 -1.05 31.66
CA GLU A 279 3.87 0.40 31.71
C GLU A 279 3.36 0.88 30.35
N LEU A 280 4.09 0.60 29.27
CA LEU A 280 3.68 0.94 27.90
C LEU A 280 2.33 0.32 27.51
N THR A 281 2.11 -0.95 27.86
CA THR A 281 0.83 -1.66 27.63
C THR A 281 -0.33 -0.89 28.25
N LYS A 282 -0.16 -0.39 29.47
CA LYS A 282 -1.17 0.40 30.17
C LYS A 282 -1.33 1.80 29.59
N THR A 283 -0.23 2.50 29.28
CA THR A 283 -0.26 3.84 28.70
C THR A 283 -0.98 3.87 27.36
N PHE A 284 -0.78 2.84 26.53
CA PHE A 284 -1.39 2.74 25.19
C PHE A 284 -2.69 1.92 25.16
N HIS A 285 -3.23 1.54 26.33
CA HIS A 285 -4.50 0.82 26.45
C HIS A 285 -4.55 -0.45 25.58
N LEU A 286 -3.48 -1.25 25.57
CA LEU A 286 -3.40 -2.45 24.75
C LEU A 286 -4.14 -3.63 25.39
N CYS A 287 -4.80 -4.46 24.57
CA CYS A 287 -5.56 -5.61 25.07
C CYS A 287 -4.68 -6.75 25.60
N ARG A 288 -3.40 -6.77 25.20
CA ARG A 288 -2.42 -7.79 25.58
C ARG A 288 -1.12 -7.10 25.93
N GLU A 289 -0.36 -7.74 26.81
CA GLU A 289 0.98 -7.27 27.16
C GLU A 289 1.90 -7.29 25.94
N LEU A 290 2.68 -6.22 25.79
CA LEU A 290 3.67 -6.09 24.72
C LEU A 290 4.78 -7.14 24.85
N ASN A 291 5.13 -7.77 23.75
CA ASN A 291 6.30 -8.66 23.69
C ASN A 291 7.58 -7.85 23.47
N SER A 292 7.51 -6.77 22.70
CA SER A 292 8.63 -5.88 22.43
C SER A 292 8.19 -4.42 22.26
N THR A 293 9.15 -3.50 22.38
CA THR A 293 8.96 -2.10 21.99
C THR A 293 8.86 -1.91 20.47
N GLU A 294 9.39 -2.85 19.68
CA GLU A 294 9.30 -2.83 18.21
C GLU A 294 7.83 -2.97 17.78
N ASP A 295 7.07 -3.87 18.42
CA ASP A 295 5.64 -4.07 18.10
C ASP A 295 4.83 -2.77 18.28
N LEU A 296 5.07 -2.03 19.37
CA LEU A 296 4.41 -0.74 19.61
C LEU A 296 4.90 0.33 18.63
N ALA A 297 6.19 0.33 18.28
CA ALA A 297 6.74 1.29 17.33
C ALA A 297 6.15 1.10 15.93
N ASP A 298 6.03 -0.15 15.47
CA ASP A 298 5.42 -0.51 14.19
C ASP A 298 3.93 -0.14 14.15
N TRP A 299 3.21 -0.33 15.26
CA TRP A 299 1.82 0.11 15.40
C TRP A 299 1.69 1.64 15.30
N LEU A 300 2.51 2.41 16.02
CA LEU A 300 2.51 3.87 15.93
C LEU A 300 2.90 4.37 14.52
N GLU A 301 3.92 3.77 13.91
CA GLU A 301 4.36 4.09 12.55
C GLU A 301 3.22 3.89 11.54
N SER A 302 2.52 2.77 11.64
CA SER A 302 1.35 2.46 10.81
C SER A 302 0.28 3.55 10.92
N ALA A 303 -0.01 4.02 12.13
CA ALA A 303 -0.98 5.10 12.35
C ALA A 303 -0.58 6.37 11.59
N TYR A 304 0.67 6.81 11.72
CA TYR A 304 1.15 8.03 11.04
C TYR A 304 1.16 7.89 9.52
N SER A 305 1.60 6.72 9.03
CA SER A 305 1.59 6.39 7.60
C SER A 305 0.17 6.43 7.04
N TYR A 306 -0.80 5.80 7.71
CA TYR A 306 -2.19 5.83 7.29
C TYR A 306 -2.80 7.21 7.38
N LEU A 307 -2.60 7.94 8.49
CA LEU A 307 -3.07 9.32 8.64
C LEU A 307 -2.62 10.22 7.49
N ALA A 308 -1.36 10.08 7.04
CA ALA A 308 -0.85 10.81 5.87
C ALA A 308 -1.52 10.38 4.55
N MET A 309 -1.85 9.10 4.39
CA MET A 309 -2.57 8.60 3.22
C MET A 309 -4.03 9.08 3.16
N VAL A 310 -4.68 9.29 4.31
CA VAL A 310 -6.11 9.65 4.41
C VAL A 310 -6.35 11.04 5.03
N ASP A 311 -5.44 12.00 4.84
CA ASP A 311 -5.58 13.39 5.30
C ASP A 311 -6.59 14.21 4.46
N TYR A 312 -7.81 13.69 4.32
CA TYR A 312 -8.86 14.30 3.52
C TYR A 312 -9.44 15.55 4.18
N PRO A 313 -9.89 16.56 3.40
CA PRO A 313 -10.42 17.82 3.94
C PRO A 313 -11.84 17.71 4.53
N TYR A 314 -12.42 16.51 4.58
CA TYR A 314 -13.76 16.20 5.05
C TYR A 314 -13.76 14.85 5.77
N PRO A 315 -14.76 14.57 6.64
CA PRO A 315 -14.87 13.27 7.29
C PRO A 315 -15.00 12.13 6.28
N SER A 316 -14.28 11.05 6.52
CA SER A 316 -14.20 9.90 5.62
C SER A 316 -14.12 8.59 6.40
N ASP A 317 -14.55 7.50 5.77
CA ASP A 317 -14.54 6.15 6.34
C ASP A 317 -13.95 5.18 5.33
N PHE A 318 -12.69 5.43 4.95
CA PHE A 318 -11.95 4.59 4.01
C PHE A 318 -11.14 3.53 4.76
N MET A 319 -10.08 3.95 5.46
CA MET A 319 -9.29 3.05 6.32
C MET A 319 -9.89 2.91 7.71
N MET A 320 -10.30 4.03 8.29
CA MET A 320 -10.95 4.16 9.59
C MET A 320 -11.94 5.32 9.50
N PRO A 321 -12.98 5.38 10.37
CA PRO A 321 -13.80 6.57 10.51
C PRO A 321 -12.95 7.71 11.06
N LEU A 322 -12.76 8.77 10.26
CA LEU A 322 -11.88 9.89 10.60
C LEU A 322 -12.57 11.25 10.39
N PRO A 323 -12.18 12.28 11.16
CA PRO A 323 -12.61 13.65 10.90
C PRO A 323 -11.94 14.18 9.62
N GLY A 324 -12.42 15.33 9.13
CA GLY A 324 -11.67 16.08 8.12
C GLY A 324 -10.41 16.70 8.70
N TYR A 325 -9.31 16.65 7.94
CA TYR A 325 -7.95 17.02 8.34
C TYR A 325 -7.47 16.24 9.56
N PRO A 326 -7.44 14.89 9.52
CA PRO A 326 -7.11 14.07 10.67
C PRO A 326 -5.70 14.33 11.22
N ILE A 327 -4.70 14.70 10.41
CA ILE A 327 -3.37 15.08 10.93
C ILE A 327 -3.45 16.32 11.81
N ARG A 328 -4.26 17.32 11.39
CA ARG A 328 -4.48 18.53 12.18
C ARG A 328 -5.11 18.21 13.53
N GLU A 329 -6.07 17.29 13.58
CA GLU A 329 -6.70 16.88 14.84
C GLU A 329 -5.74 16.09 15.76
N VAL A 330 -4.87 15.24 15.20
CA VAL A 330 -3.78 14.57 15.93
C VAL A 330 -2.84 15.60 16.55
N CYS A 331 -2.35 16.55 15.75
CA CYS A 331 -1.42 17.56 16.25
C CYS A 331 -2.07 18.50 17.27
N LYS A 332 -3.36 18.83 17.10
CA LYS A 332 -4.13 19.58 18.10
C LYS A 332 -4.22 18.84 19.43
N LYS A 333 -4.37 17.51 19.43
CA LYS A 333 -4.36 16.68 20.66
C LYS A 333 -3.00 16.71 21.35
N ILE A 334 -1.92 16.55 20.59
CA ILE A 334 -0.54 16.55 21.10
C ILE A 334 -0.16 17.92 21.68
N ASP A 335 -0.40 18.99 20.93
CA ASP A 335 0.04 20.35 21.28
C ASP A 335 -0.76 20.95 22.44
N ASN A 336 -2.06 20.65 22.54
CA ASN A 336 -2.92 21.20 23.61
C ASN A 336 -2.95 20.35 24.88
N ALA A 337 -2.20 19.26 24.96
CA ALA A 337 -2.16 18.47 26.18
C ALA A 337 -1.52 19.28 27.32
N PRO A 338 -2.01 19.14 28.57
CA PRO A 338 -1.46 19.85 29.73
C PRO A 338 0.05 19.67 29.89
N ASP A 339 0.75 20.69 30.40
CA ASP A 339 2.22 20.67 30.56
C ASP A 339 2.75 19.47 31.37
N ALA A 340 1.94 18.96 32.30
CA ALA A 340 2.29 17.80 33.13
C ALA A 340 2.12 16.44 32.41
N THR A 341 1.48 16.40 31.23
CA THR A 341 1.26 15.18 30.45
C THR A 341 2.56 14.72 29.80
N SER A 342 2.92 13.45 30.01
CA SER A 342 4.13 12.85 29.46
C SER A 342 4.11 12.79 27.93
N ILE A 343 5.27 12.68 27.30
CA ILE A 343 5.37 12.56 25.83
C ILE A 343 4.54 11.37 25.33
N LEU A 344 4.63 10.21 25.99
CA LEU A 344 3.92 9.01 25.52
C LEU A 344 2.40 9.12 25.67
N GLU A 345 1.90 9.78 26.73
CA GLU A 345 0.47 10.06 26.88
C GLU A 345 -0.02 11.05 25.81
N ARG A 346 0.78 12.07 25.46
CA ARG A 346 0.47 12.99 24.35
C ARG A 346 0.33 12.23 23.03
N ILE A 347 1.26 11.31 22.78
CA ILE A 347 1.24 10.48 21.58
C ILE A 347 0.00 9.60 21.57
N PHE A 348 -0.32 8.94 22.68
CA PHE A 348 -1.54 8.13 22.79
C PHE A 348 -2.81 8.94 22.47
N GLU A 349 -2.96 10.13 23.05
CA GLU A 349 -4.09 11.03 22.75
C GLU A 349 -4.14 11.44 21.27
N GLY A 350 -2.98 11.64 20.65
CA GLY A 350 -2.85 11.93 19.23
C GLY A 350 -3.29 10.76 18.36
N VAL A 351 -2.65 9.59 18.49
CA VAL A 351 -2.93 8.41 17.65
C VAL A 351 -4.31 7.81 17.92
N SER A 352 -4.93 8.11 19.05
CA SER A 352 -6.34 7.79 19.32
C SER A 352 -7.30 8.44 18.33
N VAL A 353 -6.91 9.52 17.64
CA VAL A 353 -7.67 10.06 16.50
C VAL A 353 -7.74 9.05 15.36
N TYR A 354 -6.70 8.23 15.15
CA TYR A 354 -6.74 7.18 14.14
C TYR A 354 -7.48 5.93 14.62
N TYR A 355 -7.08 5.42 15.79
CA TYR A 355 -7.55 4.11 16.25
C TYR A 355 -8.89 4.14 16.99
N ASN A 356 -9.31 5.28 17.54
CA ASN A 356 -10.49 5.36 18.39
C ASN A 356 -11.26 6.69 18.25
N TYR A 357 -11.33 7.23 17.03
CA TYR A 357 -12.09 8.47 16.77
C TYR A 357 -13.55 8.38 17.24
N THR A 358 -14.17 7.20 17.12
CA THR A 358 -15.55 6.96 17.52
C THR A 358 -15.74 6.78 19.03
N GLY A 359 -14.65 6.52 19.78
CA GLY A 359 -14.67 6.25 21.22
C GLY A 359 -15.25 4.89 21.62
N ASN A 360 -15.41 3.96 20.66
CA ASN A 360 -16.05 2.66 20.90
C ASN A 360 -15.06 1.53 21.19
N VAL A 361 -13.75 1.80 21.16
CA VAL A 361 -12.70 0.79 21.39
C VAL A 361 -12.19 0.90 22.83
N ASP A 362 -12.36 -0.17 23.60
CA ASP A 362 -11.93 -0.23 25.01
C ASP A 362 -10.42 -0.49 25.14
N CYS A 363 -9.84 -1.30 24.25
CA CYS A 363 -8.41 -1.60 24.17
C CYS A 363 -7.97 -1.93 22.74
N PHE A 364 -6.68 -1.79 22.44
CA PHE A 364 -6.14 -2.00 21.08
C PHE A 364 -5.42 -3.35 20.94
N GLN A 365 -5.70 -4.05 19.83
CA GLN A 365 -4.92 -5.21 19.38
C GLN A 365 -3.97 -4.77 18.27
N LEU A 366 -2.71 -5.21 18.33
CA LEU A 366 -1.68 -4.79 17.38
C LEU A 366 -1.77 -5.52 16.04
N ASP A 367 -2.32 -6.74 16.03
CA ASP A 367 -2.37 -7.64 14.87
C ASP A 367 -3.74 -7.59 14.13
N ASP A 368 -4.45 -6.46 14.16
CA ASP A 368 -5.77 -6.34 13.51
C ASP A 368 -5.62 -6.01 12.02
N ASP A 369 -6.24 -6.82 11.15
CA ASP A 369 -6.34 -6.60 9.69
C ASP A 369 -7.81 -6.47 9.29
N PRO A 370 -8.44 -5.30 9.54
CA PRO A 370 -9.87 -5.12 9.28
C PRO A 370 -10.22 -5.13 7.79
N HIS A 371 -9.23 -5.06 6.89
CA HIS A 371 -9.43 -4.90 5.44
C HIS A 371 -9.00 -6.11 4.61
N GLY A 372 -8.50 -7.18 5.24
CA GLY A 372 -8.12 -8.43 4.55
C GLY A 372 -6.91 -8.25 3.63
N LEU A 373 -5.92 -7.49 4.08
CA LEU A 373 -4.65 -7.22 3.42
C LEU A 373 -3.63 -8.37 3.54
N ASP A 374 -3.98 -9.48 4.17
CA ASP A 374 -3.11 -10.68 4.29
C ASP A 374 -2.45 -11.09 2.96
N GLY A 375 -3.16 -10.97 1.83
CA GLY A 375 -2.63 -11.26 0.48
C GLY A 375 -1.50 -10.34 0.06
N TRP A 376 -1.55 -9.10 0.53
CA TRP A 376 -0.58 -8.08 0.19
C TRP A 376 0.80 -8.44 0.73
N ASN A 377 0.87 -9.04 1.92
CA ASN A 377 2.13 -9.50 2.53
C ASN A 377 2.88 -10.55 1.70
N TRP A 378 2.17 -11.32 0.87
CA TRP A 378 2.80 -12.25 -0.08
C TRP A 378 3.36 -11.52 -1.32
N GLN A 379 2.76 -10.40 -1.70
CA GLN A 379 3.12 -9.64 -2.91
C GLN A 379 4.28 -8.65 -2.69
N VAL A 380 4.60 -8.27 -1.44
CA VAL A 380 5.61 -7.25 -1.09
C VAL A 380 6.93 -7.77 -0.52
#